data_AF-A0A9R1MG50-F1
#
_entry.id   AF-A0A9R1MG50-F1
#
_cell.length_a   1.000
_cell.length_b   1.000
_cell.length_c   1.000
_cell.angle_alpha   90.00
_cell.angle_beta   90.00
_cell.angle_gamma   90.00
#
_symmetry.space_group_name_H-M   'P 1'
#
loop_
_entity.id
_entity.type
_entity.pdbx_description
1 polymer ?
#
loop_
_entity_poly.entity_id
_entity_poly.type
_entity_poly.pdbx_seq_one_letter_code
_entity_poly.pdbx_strand_id
1 'polypeptide(L)'
;MAASVWFFWMASLGAIQVFALSIRLLANLVLFLRRPKDLCRTYGAWAVVTGPTSGIGRAMSLELARSGLNLVLVGRDPARLRHISEMISRTYAMQTKTVLFDFSLVSTVQGEEAMSRFREAVAGLDVGVLVNNSGVAKPGAVYLHEVDVEAWVRMICVNVLALTEVTAEVLPGMVRRGRGAVVNIGSGSGSVLPSHPLYSVYVATKRSHSWWRRKWC
;
A
#
# COMPACT_ATOMS: atom_id res chain seq x y z
N MET A 1 21.50 21.38 51.40
CA MET A 1 20.14 20.86 51.13
C MET A 1 20.30 19.53 50.41
N ALA A 2 20.04 18.40 51.09
CA ALA A 2 20.10 17.09 50.46
C ALA A 2 18.94 16.94 49.48
N ALA A 3 19.20 16.52 48.25
CA ALA A 3 18.14 16.19 47.31
C ALA A 3 17.28 15.09 47.91
N SER A 4 15.98 15.31 47.93
CA SER A 4 15.00 14.38 48.45
C SER A 4 14.98 13.08 47.63
N VAL A 5 14.72 11.96 48.29
CA VAL A 5 14.68 10.62 47.67
C VAL A 5 13.75 10.56 46.44
N TRP A 6 12.66 11.33 46.43
CA TRP A 6 11.74 11.40 45.30
C TRP A 6 12.39 11.95 44.01
N PHE A 7 13.37 12.84 44.12
CA PHE A 7 14.09 13.40 42.97
C PHE A 7 14.90 12.33 42.24
N PHE A 8 15.59 11.45 42.98
CA PHE A 8 16.35 10.36 42.39
C PHE A 8 15.46 9.32 41.71
N TRP A 9 14.26 9.06 42.24
CA TRP A 9 13.26 8.21 41.60
C TRP A 9 12.77 8.79 40.27
N MET A 10 12.42 10.08 40.25
CA MET A 10 11.98 10.77 39.02
C MET A 10 13.10 10.84 37.99
N ALA A 11 14.34 11.14 38.40
CA ALA A 11 15.49 11.18 37.51
C ALA A 11 15.79 9.80 36.91
N SER A 12 15.70 8.73 37.70
CA SER A 12 15.88 7.35 37.22
C SER A 12 14.80 6.94 36.23
N LEU A 13 13.53 7.26 36.51
CA LEU A 13 12.43 7.01 35.56
C LEU A 13 12.60 7.79 34.25
N GLY A 14 13.02 9.06 34.34
CA GLY A 14 13.35 9.87 33.17
C GLY A 14 14.50 9.29 32.35
N ALA A 15 15.58 8.85 33.01
CA ALA A 15 16.73 8.23 32.36
C ALA A 15 16.36 6.92 31.64
N ILE A 16 15.55 6.06 32.28
CA ILE A 16 15.02 4.83 31.66
C ILE A 16 14.19 5.15 30.42
N GLN A 17 13.33 6.17 30.49
CA GLN A 17 12.48 6.56 29.37
C GLN A 17 13.30 7.11 28.20
N VAL A 18 14.27 7.98 28.47
CA VAL A 18 15.19 8.51 27.44
C VAL A 18 15.97 7.36 26.81
N PHE A 19 16.53 6.47 27.62
CA PHE A 19 17.27 5.31 27.12
C PHE A 19 16.40 4.41 26.24
N ALA A 20 15.16 4.13 26.63
CA ALA A 20 14.22 3.35 25.83
C ALA A 20 13.88 4.04 24.48
N LEU A 21 13.69 5.36 24.49
CA LEU A 21 13.47 6.15 23.27
C LEU A 21 14.72 6.15 22.37
N SER A 22 15.90 6.31 22.95
CA SER A 22 17.18 6.26 22.24
C SER A 22 17.40 4.90 21.58
N ILE A 23 17.12 3.79 22.29
CA ILE A 23 17.20 2.44 21.69
C ILE A 23 16.23 2.31 20.51
N ARG A 24 14.97 2.78 20.65
CA ARG A 24 13.99 2.73 19.55
C ARG A 24 14.46 3.56 18.35
N LEU A 25 15.01 4.75 18.60
CA LEU A 25 15.58 5.59 17.54
C LEU A 25 16.74 4.87 16.86
N LEU A 26 17.69 4.32 17.63
CA LEU A 26 18.84 3.60 17.10
C LEU A 26 18.41 2.37 16.29
N ALA A 27 17.43 1.60 16.78
CA ALA A 27 16.89 0.44 16.07
C ALA A 27 16.27 0.83 14.72
N ASN A 28 15.57 1.97 14.64
CA ASN A 28 15.07 2.50 13.37
C ASN A 28 16.21 2.98 12.46
N LEU A 29 17.25 3.61 13.01
CA LEU A 29 18.42 4.04 12.24
C LEU A 29 19.17 2.85 11.63
N VAL A 30 19.28 1.74 12.36
CA VAL A 30 19.90 0.49 11.87
C VAL A 30 19.13 -0.09 10.68
N LEU A 31 17.82 0.15 10.54
CA LEU A 31 17.07 -0.29 9.36
C LEU A 31 17.58 0.35 8.06
N PHE A 32 18.12 1.57 8.11
CA PHE A 32 18.71 2.23 6.93
C PHE A 32 20.05 1.61 6.51
N LEU A 33 20.72 0.90 7.42
CA LEU A 33 21.97 0.17 7.14
C LEU A 33 21.71 -1.26 6.64
N ARG A 34 20.44 -1.69 6.61
CA ARG A 34 20.08 -3.06 6.22
C ARG A 34 20.28 -3.23 4.72
N ARG A 35 21.04 -4.25 4.32
CA ARG A 35 21.22 -4.56 2.90
C ARG A 35 19.87 -4.82 2.23
N PRO A 36 19.66 -4.32 0.99
CA PRO A 36 18.44 -4.60 0.24
C PRO A 36 18.30 -6.10 0.02
N LYS A 37 17.11 -6.63 0.27
CA LYS A 37 16.79 -8.03 -0.04
C LYS A 37 16.62 -8.17 -1.55
N ASP A 38 17.08 -9.29 -2.09
CA ASP A 38 16.70 -9.72 -3.43
C ASP A 38 15.22 -10.14 -3.40
N LEU A 39 14.36 -9.21 -3.81
CA LEU A 39 12.91 -9.38 -3.77
C LEU A 39 12.44 -10.50 -4.71
N CYS A 40 13.07 -10.62 -5.88
CA CYS A 40 12.74 -11.65 -6.88
C CYS A 40 12.98 -13.04 -6.28
N ARG A 41 14.15 -13.26 -5.68
CA ARG A 41 14.48 -14.54 -5.03
C ARG A 41 13.67 -14.80 -3.76
N THR A 42 13.33 -13.76 -3.00
CA THR A 42 12.64 -13.91 -1.71
C THR A 42 11.14 -14.17 -1.88
N TYR A 43 10.48 -13.44 -2.78
CA TYR A 43 9.02 -13.39 -2.85
C TYR A 43 8.45 -13.93 -4.17
N GLY A 44 9.14 -13.72 -5.30
CA GLY A 44 8.70 -14.16 -6.62
C GLY A 44 9.06 -13.16 -7.72
N ALA A 45 9.01 -13.60 -8.97
CA ALA A 45 9.50 -12.84 -10.12
C ALA A 45 8.57 -11.71 -10.59
N TRP A 46 7.30 -11.70 -10.15
CA TRP A 46 6.31 -10.71 -10.57
C TRP A 46 5.79 -9.88 -9.39
N ALA A 47 5.49 -8.62 -9.67
CA ALA A 47 4.78 -7.74 -8.76
C ALA A 47 3.55 -7.12 -9.41
N VAL A 48 2.48 -6.97 -8.64
CA VAL A 48 1.25 -6.26 -9.04
C VAL A 48 1.27 -4.88 -8.38
N VAL A 49 1.01 -3.83 -9.15
CA VAL A 49 0.90 -2.45 -8.61
C VAL A 49 -0.41 -1.81 -9.06
N THR A 50 -1.25 -1.41 -8.10
CA THR A 50 -2.47 -0.65 -8.39
C THR A 50 -2.20 0.86 -8.38
N GLY A 51 -2.72 1.57 -9.37
CA GLY A 51 -2.48 3.01 -9.53
C GLY A 51 -1.01 3.37 -9.84
N PRO A 52 -0.32 2.70 -10.77
CA PRO A 52 1.12 2.85 -10.98
C PRO A 52 1.51 4.14 -11.74
N THR A 53 0.56 4.95 -12.19
CA THR A 53 0.82 6.00 -13.18
C THR A 53 1.25 7.34 -12.59
N SER A 54 1.20 7.52 -11.26
CA SER A 54 1.57 8.78 -10.61
C SER A 54 2.05 8.58 -9.18
N GLY A 55 2.72 9.61 -8.63
CA GLY A 55 3.11 9.69 -7.22
C GLY A 55 3.86 8.45 -6.71
N ILE A 56 3.42 7.95 -5.55
CA ILE A 56 4.01 6.77 -4.88
C ILE A 56 3.93 5.53 -5.77
N GLY A 57 2.78 5.29 -6.43
CA GLY A 57 2.61 4.13 -7.31
C GLY A 57 3.65 4.09 -8.43
N ARG A 58 3.90 5.24 -9.07
CA ARG A 58 4.94 5.35 -10.12
C ARG A 58 6.33 5.08 -9.57
N ALA A 59 6.68 5.69 -8.45
CA ALA A 59 7.99 5.48 -7.82
C ALA A 59 8.19 4.01 -7.44
N MET A 60 7.17 3.38 -6.84
CA MET A 60 7.17 1.97 -6.48
C MET A 60 7.31 1.05 -7.70
N SER A 61 6.59 1.31 -8.79
CA SER A 61 6.73 0.54 -10.03
C SER A 61 8.15 0.62 -10.59
N LEU A 62 8.74 1.81 -10.66
CA LEU A 62 10.10 1.96 -11.17
C LEU A 62 11.13 1.28 -10.26
N GLU A 63 10.96 1.37 -8.93
CA GLU A 63 11.88 0.76 -7.96
C GLU A 63 11.79 -0.78 -7.95
N LEU A 64 10.58 -1.34 -8.09
CA LEU A 64 10.39 -2.79 -8.22
C LEU A 64 11.01 -3.31 -9.53
N ALA A 65 10.86 -2.57 -10.64
CA ALA A 65 11.52 -2.92 -11.90
C ALA A 65 13.05 -2.84 -11.77
N ARG A 66 13.58 -1.79 -11.15
CA ARG A 66 15.02 -1.65 -10.85
C ARG A 66 15.54 -2.80 -9.98
N SER A 67 14.69 -3.36 -9.13
CA SER A 67 14.97 -4.53 -8.29
C SER A 67 14.80 -5.87 -9.02
N GLY A 68 14.51 -5.86 -10.32
CA GLY A 68 14.45 -7.07 -11.17
C GLY A 68 13.11 -7.79 -11.17
N LEU A 69 12.01 -7.16 -10.76
CA LEU A 69 10.67 -7.75 -10.89
C LEU A 69 9.98 -7.32 -12.18
N ASN A 70 9.29 -8.28 -12.80
CA ASN A 70 8.30 -8.00 -13.83
C ASN A 70 7.01 -7.43 -13.20
N LEU A 71 6.23 -6.66 -13.95
CA LEU A 71 5.13 -5.88 -13.38
C LEU A 71 3.78 -6.12 -14.05
N VAL A 72 2.75 -6.35 -13.24
CA VAL A 72 1.35 -6.21 -13.64
C VAL A 72 0.87 -4.84 -13.15
N LEU A 73 0.60 -3.94 -14.10
CA LEU A 73 0.25 -2.55 -13.87
C LEU A 73 -1.26 -2.36 -14.03
N VAL A 74 -1.94 -2.05 -12.93
CA VAL A 74 -3.42 -1.99 -12.90
C VAL A 74 -3.88 -0.55 -12.70
N GLY A 75 -4.65 -0.01 -13.65
CA GLY A 75 -5.19 1.34 -13.55
C GLY A 75 -6.15 1.69 -14.67
N ARG A 76 -6.70 2.90 -14.64
CA ARG A 76 -7.81 3.31 -15.53
C ARG A 76 -7.41 4.14 -16.75
N ASP A 77 -6.16 4.59 -16.84
CA ASP A 77 -5.68 5.43 -17.95
C ASP A 77 -4.76 4.62 -18.87
N PRO A 78 -5.22 4.21 -20.07
CA PRO A 78 -4.45 3.36 -20.97
C PRO A 78 -3.23 4.07 -21.57
N ALA A 79 -3.27 5.40 -21.74
CA ALA A 79 -2.13 6.15 -22.27
C ALA A 79 -1.00 6.22 -21.24
N ARG A 80 -1.35 6.53 -19.99
CA ARG A 80 -0.36 6.56 -18.90
C ARG A 80 0.19 5.18 -18.57
N LEU A 81 -0.63 4.12 -18.64
CA LEU A 81 -0.18 2.75 -18.44
C LEU A 81 0.83 2.33 -19.52
N ARG A 82 0.56 2.64 -20.79
CA ARG A 82 1.51 2.40 -21.89
C ARG A 82 2.82 3.16 -21.66
N HIS A 83 2.76 4.43 -21.31
CA HIS A 83 3.95 5.24 -21.07
C HIS A 83 4.87 4.67 -19.99
N ILE A 84 4.32 4.30 -18.81
CA ILE A 84 5.14 3.71 -17.75
C ILE A 84 5.64 2.31 -18.12
N SER A 85 4.84 1.53 -18.83
CA SER A 85 5.20 0.20 -19.33
C SER A 85 6.41 0.27 -20.25
N GLU A 86 6.39 1.18 -21.24
CA GLU A 86 7.51 1.43 -22.14
C GLU A 86 8.75 1.91 -21.41
N MET A 87 8.58 2.81 -20.43
CA MET A 87 9.67 3.31 -19.59
C MET A 87 10.35 2.17 -18.81
N ILE A 88 9.57 1.29 -18.18
CA ILE A 88 10.08 0.12 -17.45
C ILE A 88 10.84 -0.82 -18.39
N SER A 89 10.24 -1.15 -19.53
CA SER A 89 10.85 -2.07 -20.50
C SER A 89 12.16 -1.52 -21.05
N ARG A 90 12.21 -0.24 -21.43
CA ARG A 90 13.43 0.39 -21.97
C ARG A 90 14.53 0.59 -20.95
N THR A 91 14.19 0.94 -19.71
CA THR A 91 15.18 1.32 -18.69
C THR A 91 15.73 0.11 -17.95
N TYR A 92 14.91 -0.91 -17.70
CA TYR A 92 15.25 -2.04 -16.83
C TYR A 92 15.19 -3.41 -17.51
N ALA A 93 14.82 -3.47 -18.79
CA ALA A 93 14.63 -4.72 -19.54
C ALA A 93 13.61 -5.69 -18.88
N MET A 94 12.69 -5.16 -18.08
CA MET A 94 11.66 -5.94 -17.39
C MET A 94 10.40 -6.04 -18.23
N GLN A 95 9.66 -7.15 -18.05
CA GLN A 95 8.36 -7.36 -18.69
C GLN A 95 7.24 -6.67 -17.92
N THR A 96 6.24 -6.22 -18.66
CA THR A 96 5.05 -5.58 -18.10
C THR A 96 3.79 -6.16 -18.71
N LYS A 97 2.74 -6.33 -17.90
CA LYS A 97 1.36 -6.53 -18.34
C LYS A 97 0.53 -5.37 -17.83
N THR A 98 -0.34 -4.81 -18.65
CA THR A 98 -1.23 -3.72 -18.24
C THR A 98 -2.67 -4.20 -18.17
N VAL A 99 -3.37 -3.87 -17.08
CA VAL A 99 -4.79 -4.18 -16.91
C VAL A 99 -5.55 -2.88 -16.73
N LEU A 100 -6.52 -2.66 -17.63
CA LEU A 100 -7.42 -1.52 -17.53
C LEU A 100 -8.49 -1.82 -16.48
N PHE A 101 -8.48 -1.06 -15.38
CA PHE A 101 -9.45 -1.20 -14.31
C PHE A 101 -9.72 0.15 -13.64
N ASP A 102 -10.97 0.60 -13.68
CA ASP A 102 -11.47 1.65 -12.80
C ASP A 102 -12.00 1.06 -11.49
N PHE A 103 -11.22 1.25 -10.43
CA PHE A 103 -11.51 0.73 -9.10
C PHE A 103 -12.81 1.27 -8.48
N SER A 104 -13.39 2.37 -8.99
CA SER A 104 -14.70 2.83 -8.51
C SER A 104 -15.87 1.98 -9.02
N LEU A 105 -15.64 1.15 -10.04
CA LEU A 105 -16.63 0.23 -10.61
C LEU A 105 -16.52 -1.17 -10.03
N VAL A 106 -15.73 -1.36 -8.96
CA VAL A 106 -15.65 -2.63 -8.25
C VAL A 106 -17.04 -3.11 -7.85
N SER A 107 -17.28 -4.42 -7.95
CA SER A 107 -18.58 -5.06 -7.69
C SER A 107 -19.73 -4.63 -8.62
N THR A 108 -19.46 -3.96 -9.75
CA THR A 108 -20.42 -3.80 -10.87
C THR A 108 -20.12 -4.80 -12.00
N VAL A 109 -21.01 -4.91 -12.98
CA VAL A 109 -20.79 -5.76 -14.17
C VAL A 109 -19.49 -5.40 -14.89
N GLN A 110 -19.23 -4.11 -15.09
CA GLN A 110 -17.99 -3.62 -15.71
C GLN A 110 -16.76 -3.89 -14.82
N GLY A 111 -16.90 -3.81 -13.50
CA GLY A 111 -15.86 -4.19 -12.55
C GLY A 111 -15.52 -5.67 -12.62
N GLU A 112 -16.53 -6.53 -12.74
CA GLU A 112 -16.35 -7.97 -12.88
C GLU A 112 -15.60 -8.35 -14.16
N GLU A 113 -15.91 -7.67 -15.28
CA GLU A 113 -15.14 -7.83 -16.52
C GLU A 113 -13.67 -7.40 -16.36
N ALA A 114 -13.42 -6.27 -15.69
CA ALA A 114 -12.06 -5.80 -15.42
C ALA A 114 -11.31 -6.75 -14.49
N MET A 115 -11.99 -7.29 -13.48
CA MET A 115 -11.45 -8.31 -12.59
C MET A 115 -11.15 -9.60 -13.34
N SER A 116 -12.00 -10.05 -14.28
CA SER A 116 -11.70 -11.22 -15.13
C SER A 116 -10.39 -11.04 -15.90
N ARG A 117 -10.21 -9.88 -16.56
CA ARG A 117 -8.96 -9.54 -17.24
C ARG A 117 -7.77 -9.50 -16.29
N PHE A 118 -7.99 -9.04 -15.05
CA PHE A 118 -6.97 -9.07 -14.01
C PHE A 118 -6.57 -10.51 -13.64
N ARG A 119 -7.53 -11.43 -13.44
CA ARG A 119 -7.24 -12.86 -13.15
C ARG A 119 -6.43 -13.48 -14.27
N GLU A 120 -6.82 -13.25 -15.52
CA GLU A 120 -6.10 -13.73 -16.70
C GLU A 120 -4.68 -13.17 -16.76
N ALA A 121 -4.49 -11.89 -16.42
CA ALA A 121 -3.17 -11.27 -16.43
C ALA A 121 -2.23 -11.89 -15.39
N VAL A 122 -2.74 -12.23 -14.20
CA VAL A 122 -1.96 -12.84 -13.10
C VAL A 122 -1.90 -14.37 -13.14
N ALA A 123 -2.75 -15.01 -13.94
CA ALA A 123 -2.78 -16.46 -14.09
C ALA A 123 -1.43 -17.00 -14.55
N GLY A 124 -0.94 -18.04 -13.86
CA GLY A 124 0.35 -18.68 -14.15
C GLY A 124 1.59 -17.86 -13.77
N LEU A 125 1.44 -16.63 -13.26
CA LEU A 125 2.57 -15.81 -12.84
C LEU A 125 3.00 -16.11 -11.39
N ASP A 126 4.30 -16.09 -11.15
CA ASP A 126 4.87 -16.13 -9.80
C ASP A 126 4.81 -14.74 -9.15
N VAL A 127 3.59 -14.30 -8.82
CA VAL A 127 3.35 -13.00 -8.17
C VAL A 127 3.82 -13.06 -6.73
N GLY A 128 4.96 -12.42 -6.46
CA GLY A 128 5.57 -12.35 -5.13
C GLY A 128 5.19 -11.10 -4.34
N VAL A 129 4.92 -9.99 -5.03
CA VAL A 129 4.64 -8.70 -4.36
C VAL A 129 3.34 -8.10 -4.88
N LEU A 130 2.45 -7.70 -3.98
CA LEU A 130 1.26 -6.90 -4.31
C LEU A 130 1.39 -5.54 -3.64
N VAL A 131 1.32 -4.46 -4.42
CA VAL A 131 1.28 -3.08 -3.94
C VAL A 131 -0.10 -2.50 -4.18
N ASN A 132 -0.92 -2.48 -3.14
CA ASN A 132 -2.21 -1.79 -3.14
C ASN A 132 -1.98 -0.30 -2.88
N ASN A 133 -1.77 0.45 -3.95
CA ASN A 133 -1.49 1.88 -3.90
C ASN A 133 -2.68 2.76 -4.34
N SER A 134 -3.57 2.25 -5.19
CA SER A 134 -4.76 3.00 -5.62
C SER A 134 -5.53 3.57 -4.42
N GLY A 135 -5.86 4.85 -4.52
CA GLY A 135 -6.67 5.50 -3.49
C GLY A 135 -7.10 6.90 -3.91
N VAL A 136 -8.24 7.34 -3.38
CA VAL A 136 -8.78 8.68 -3.59
C VAL A 136 -9.11 9.33 -2.25
N ALA A 137 -8.84 10.64 -2.18
CA ALA A 137 -9.15 11.49 -1.02
C ALA A 137 -10.20 12.57 -1.33
N LYS A 138 -10.63 12.70 -2.59
CA LYS A 138 -11.73 13.59 -2.98
C LYS A 138 -13.05 13.08 -2.40
N PRO A 139 -13.93 13.94 -1.90
CA PRO A 139 -13.99 15.41 -2.09
C PRO A 139 -13.02 16.25 -1.22
N GLY A 140 -12.30 15.66 -0.27
CA GLY A 140 -11.33 16.37 0.58
C GLY A 140 -11.91 16.77 1.93
N ALA A 141 -11.49 17.92 2.46
CA ALA A 141 -11.96 18.47 3.73
C ALA A 141 -13.32 19.15 3.56
N VAL A 142 -14.39 18.45 3.89
CA VAL A 142 -15.78 18.95 3.76
C VAL A 142 -16.67 18.39 4.87
N TYR A 143 -17.79 19.07 5.16
CA TYR A 143 -18.77 18.49 6.08
C TYR A 143 -19.47 17.30 5.42
N LEU A 144 -19.76 16.26 6.21
CA LEU A 144 -20.29 15.00 5.67
C LEU A 144 -21.62 15.18 4.90
N HIS A 145 -22.45 16.13 5.33
CA HIS A 145 -23.76 16.42 4.76
C HIS A 145 -23.72 17.31 3.51
N GLU A 146 -22.56 17.89 3.17
CA GLU A 146 -22.40 18.78 2.01
C GLU A 146 -22.02 18.03 0.72
N VAL A 147 -21.89 16.71 0.81
CA VAL A 147 -21.39 15.88 -0.27
C VAL A 147 -22.39 14.76 -0.54
N ASP A 148 -22.65 14.57 -1.83
CA ASP A 148 -23.39 13.42 -2.36
C ASP A 148 -22.86 12.08 -1.83
N VAL A 149 -23.80 11.23 -1.40
CA VAL A 149 -23.50 9.88 -0.88
C VAL A 149 -22.68 9.08 -1.88
N GLU A 150 -22.92 9.27 -3.18
CA GLU A 150 -22.20 8.62 -4.27
C GLU A 150 -20.70 8.92 -4.24
N ALA A 151 -20.28 10.10 -3.80
CA ALA A 151 -18.86 10.42 -3.67
C ALA A 151 -18.20 9.63 -2.53
N TRP A 152 -18.92 9.45 -1.43
CA TRP A 152 -18.47 8.62 -0.31
C TRP A 152 -18.42 7.15 -0.68
N VAL A 153 -19.45 6.63 -1.35
CA VAL A 153 -19.48 5.26 -1.88
C VAL A 153 -18.32 5.04 -2.83
N ARG A 154 -18.06 5.95 -3.78
CA ARG A 154 -16.90 5.87 -4.68
C ARG A 154 -15.58 5.79 -3.91
N MET A 155 -15.42 6.58 -2.85
CA MET A 155 -14.21 6.53 -2.01
C MET A 155 -14.05 5.19 -1.31
N ILE A 156 -15.14 4.64 -0.76
CA ILE A 156 -15.14 3.33 -0.10
C ILE A 156 -14.82 2.22 -1.11
N CYS A 157 -15.43 2.25 -2.30
CA CYS A 157 -15.16 1.33 -3.40
C CYS A 157 -13.67 1.29 -3.75
N VAL A 158 -13.08 2.46 -4.05
CA VAL A 158 -11.67 2.54 -4.47
C VAL A 158 -10.72 2.18 -3.33
N ASN A 159 -10.93 2.71 -2.13
CA ASN A 159 -9.96 2.56 -1.05
C ASN A 159 -10.09 1.21 -0.33
N VAL A 160 -11.26 0.58 -0.29
CA VAL A 160 -11.51 -0.62 0.54
C VAL A 160 -11.89 -1.82 -0.32
N LEU A 161 -12.97 -1.73 -1.10
CA LEU A 161 -13.47 -2.90 -1.82
C LEU A 161 -12.49 -3.36 -2.90
N ALA A 162 -12.01 -2.44 -3.75
CA ALA A 162 -11.05 -2.75 -4.79
C ALA A 162 -9.74 -3.34 -4.22
N LEU A 163 -9.25 -2.80 -3.12
CA LEU A 163 -8.09 -3.35 -2.40
C LEU A 163 -8.37 -4.80 -1.95
N THR A 164 -9.58 -5.05 -1.46
CA THR A 164 -10.00 -6.35 -0.94
C THR A 164 -10.08 -7.38 -2.06
N GLU A 165 -10.75 -7.06 -3.16
CA GLU A 165 -10.91 -7.98 -4.30
C GLU A 165 -9.58 -8.30 -4.98
N VAL A 166 -8.74 -7.28 -5.25
CA VAL A 166 -7.40 -7.50 -5.83
C VAL A 166 -6.53 -8.36 -4.93
N THR A 167 -6.60 -8.15 -3.61
CA THR A 167 -5.84 -8.96 -2.65
C THR A 167 -6.37 -10.39 -2.62
N ALA A 168 -7.68 -10.58 -2.60
CA ALA A 168 -8.31 -11.90 -2.58
C ALA A 168 -7.95 -12.75 -3.80
N GLU A 169 -7.73 -12.13 -4.96
CA GLU A 169 -7.32 -12.83 -6.18
C GLU A 169 -5.86 -13.30 -6.14
N VAL A 170 -4.94 -12.46 -5.64
CA VAL A 170 -3.49 -12.76 -5.67
C VAL A 170 -3.06 -13.64 -4.49
N LEU A 171 -3.69 -13.44 -3.33
CA LEU A 171 -3.26 -14.03 -2.06
C LEU A 171 -3.23 -15.57 -2.05
N PRO A 172 -4.22 -16.30 -2.59
CA PRO A 172 -4.19 -17.77 -2.59
C PRO A 172 -2.94 -18.34 -3.24
N GLY A 173 -2.43 -17.69 -4.30
CA GLY A 173 -1.18 -18.07 -4.95
C GLY A 173 0.03 -17.89 -4.02
N MET A 174 0.10 -16.77 -3.31
CA MET A 174 1.18 -16.49 -2.34
C MET A 174 1.17 -17.50 -1.18
N VAL A 175 -0.01 -17.80 -0.64
CA VAL A 175 -0.19 -18.78 0.45
C VAL A 175 0.26 -20.17 0.02
N ARG A 176 -0.17 -20.64 -1.16
CA ARG A 176 0.25 -21.96 -1.69
C ARG A 176 1.77 -22.09 -1.85
N ARG A 177 2.47 -21.00 -2.18
CA ARG A 177 3.93 -20.98 -2.32
C ARG A 177 4.67 -20.77 -0.99
N GLY A 178 3.97 -20.45 0.09
CA GLY A 178 4.57 -20.10 1.38
C GLY A 178 5.41 -18.82 1.34
N ARG A 179 5.27 -18.00 0.29
CA ARG A 179 6.02 -16.74 0.12
C ARG A 179 5.17 -15.70 -0.59
N GLY A 180 5.30 -14.46 -0.14
CA GLY A 180 4.68 -13.30 -0.74
C GLY A 180 4.74 -12.09 0.19
N ALA A 181 4.52 -10.91 -0.38
CA ALA A 181 4.44 -9.67 0.36
C ALA A 181 3.28 -8.81 -0.16
N VAL A 182 2.38 -8.41 0.73
CA VAL A 182 1.29 -7.47 0.44
C VAL A 182 1.61 -6.12 1.10
N VAL A 183 1.67 -5.07 0.29
CA VAL A 183 2.00 -3.70 0.69
C VAL A 183 0.79 -2.81 0.45
N ASN A 184 0.10 -2.43 1.53
CA ASN A 184 -1.05 -1.52 1.47
C ASN A 184 -0.62 -0.09 1.76
N ILE A 185 -0.78 0.84 0.80
CA ILE A 185 -0.47 2.25 0.99
C ILE A 185 -1.58 2.91 1.81
N GLY A 186 -1.30 3.08 3.10
CA GLY A 186 -2.17 3.76 4.06
C GLY A 186 -1.97 5.28 4.07
N SER A 187 -2.49 5.93 5.11
CA SER A 187 -2.26 7.35 5.38
C SER A 187 -1.94 7.55 6.86
N GLY A 188 -1.06 8.52 7.15
CA GLY A 188 -0.79 8.98 8.52
C GLY A 188 -2.06 9.48 9.21
N SER A 189 -3.00 10.04 8.45
CA SER A 189 -4.31 10.48 8.96
C SER A 189 -5.17 9.33 9.54
N GLY A 190 -4.99 8.09 9.07
CA GLY A 190 -5.70 6.90 9.57
C GLY A 190 -4.96 6.10 10.63
N SER A 191 -3.74 6.52 11.00
CA SER A 191 -2.85 5.70 11.85
C SER A 191 -2.25 6.47 13.03
N VAL A 192 -1.99 7.77 12.87
CA VAL A 192 -1.24 8.59 13.83
C VAL A 192 -2.13 9.63 14.50
N LEU A 193 -3.05 10.23 13.74
CA LEU A 193 -3.91 11.30 14.25
C LEU A 193 -5.18 10.72 14.87
N PRO A 194 -5.54 11.12 16.11
CA PRO A 194 -6.73 10.62 16.79
C PRO A 194 -8.02 11.12 16.13
N SER A 195 -7.98 12.31 15.49
CA SER A 195 -9.05 12.86 14.70
C SER A 195 -8.50 13.64 13.51
N HIS A 196 -9.22 13.59 12.39
CA HIS A 196 -8.96 14.43 11.23
C HIS A 196 -10.31 15.04 10.82
N PRO A 197 -10.67 16.20 11.38
CA PRO A 197 -11.93 16.86 11.08
C PRO A 197 -12.08 17.01 9.57
N LEU A 198 -13.32 16.88 9.09
CA LEU A 198 -13.70 17.04 7.68
C LEU A 198 -13.16 15.96 6.70
N TYR A 199 -12.39 14.98 7.19
CA TYR A 199 -11.87 13.85 6.38
C TYR A 199 -12.44 12.49 6.84
N SER A 200 -13.60 12.47 7.50
CA SER A 200 -14.13 11.32 8.24
C SER A 200 -14.12 10.01 7.44
N VAL A 201 -14.69 10.01 6.22
CA VAL A 201 -14.78 8.80 5.37
C VAL A 201 -13.40 8.38 4.86
N TYR A 202 -12.54 9.33 4.48
CA TYR A 202 -11.18 9.04 4.02
C TYR A 202 -10.33 8.39 5.13
N VAL A 203 -10.39 8.95 6.34
CA VAL A 203 -9.68 8.41 7.50
C VAL A 203 -10.18 7.00 7.84
N ALA A 204 -11.50 6.79 7.83
CA ALA A 204 -12.08 5.47 8.07
C ALA A 204 -11.60 4.43 7.04
N THR A 205 -11.64 4.78 5.74
CA THR A 205 -11.19 3.88 4.67
C THR A 205 -9.69 3.62 4.72
N LYS A 206 -8.84 4.57 5.12
CA LYS A 206 -7.39 4.35 5.26
C LYS A 206 -7.02 3.66 6.57
N ARG A 207 -7.81 3.82 7.63
CA ARG A 207 -7.61 3.08 8.88
C ARG A 207 -7.82 1.58 8.66
N SER A 208 -8.76 1.17 7.81
CA SER A 208 -8.95 -0.25 7.47
C SER A 208 -7.64 -0.89 7.00
N HIS A 209 -6.84 -0.21 6.17
CA HIS A 209 -5.58 -0.74 5.63
C HIS A 209 -4.58 -1.15 6.72
N SER A 210 -4.64 -0.50 7.90
CA SER A 210 -3.78 -0.84 9.05
C SER A 210 -4.18 -2.17 9.71
N TRP A 211 -5.47 -2.52 9.68
CA TRP A 211 -5.97 -3.82 10.14
C TRP A 211 -5.59 -4.94 9.17
N TRP A 212 -5.63 -4.64 7.87
CA TRP A 212 -5.11 -5.52 6.81
C TRP A 212 -3.59 -5.79 6.91
N ARG A 213 -2.84 -5.12 7.79
CA ARG A 213 -1.41 -5.43 8.03
C ARG A 213 -1.18 -6.48 9.12
N ARG A 214 -2.17 -6.72 10.00
CA ARG A 214 -1.97 -7.46 11.25
C ARG A 214 -2.51 -8.89 11.26
N LYS A 215 -3.30 -9.29 10.27
CA LYS A 215 -3.95 -10.62 10.22
C LYS A 215 -3.94 -11.23 8.82
N TRP A 216 -2.78 -11.65 8.34
CA TRP A 216 -2.72 -12.48 7.11
C TRP A 216 -1.80 -13.70 7.20
N CYS A 217 -1.33 -14.03 8.40
CA CYS A 217 -0.77 -15.30 8.84
C CYS A 217 -0.82 -15.31 10.38
#